data_AF-A0A7C3PX47-F1
#
_entry.id   AF-A0A7C3PX47-F1
#
_cell.length_a   1.000
_cell.length_b   1.000
_cell.length_c   1.000
_cell.angle_alpha   90.00
_cell.angle_beta   90.00
_cell.angle_gamma   90.00
#
_symmetry.space_group_name_H-M   'P 1'
#
loop_
_entity.id
_entity.type
_entity.pdbx_description
1 polymer ?
#
loop_
_entity_poly.entity_id
_entity_poly.type
_entity_poly.pdbx_seq_one_letter_code
_entity_poly.pdbx_strand_id
1 'polypeptide(L)'
;MQFRTRAERHLKAIGQPVLPFLLPIAKCEADLTRTAVFRLFHELGDETVIEACINALVDSNEYVRDYANKTLERVTNESFGYQPNASPRRREAGQEKWRKWWEKEKAELAEVEKLKG
;
A
#
# COMPACT_ATOMS: atom_id res chain seq x y z
N MET A 1 -22.06 -6.68 -9.89
CA MET A 1 -20.94 -5.78 -10.27
C MET A 1 -21.24 -4.30 -10.02
N GLN A 2 -22.46 -3.79 -10.28
CA GLN A 2 -22.79 -2.35 -10.24
C GLN A 2 -22.56 -1.62 -8.90
N PHE A 3 -22.76 -2.26 -7.75
CA PHE A 3 -22.64 -1.61 -6.44
C PHE A 3 -21.19 -1.25 -6.06
N ARG A 4 -20.20 -2.10 -6.41
CA ARG A 4 -18.79 -1.87 -6.09
C ARG A 4 -18.22 -0.67 -6.85
N THR A 5 -18.51 -0.58 -8.15
CA THR A 5 -18.07 0.54 -8.99
C THR A 5 -18.64 1.88 -8.53
N ARG A 6 -19.90 1.89 -8.07
CA ARG A 6 -20.52 3.10 -7.52
C ARG A 6 -19.89 3.51 -6.19
N ALA A 7 -19.65 2.54 -5.29
CA ALA A 7 -18.97 2.79 -4.02
C ALA A 7 -17.55 3.32 -4.23
N GLU A 8 -16.76 2.70 -5.12
CA GLU A 8 -15.42 3.18 -5.47
C GLU A 8 -15.44 4.64 -5.96
N ARG A 9 -16.39 5.01 -6.83
CA ARG A 9 -16.51 6.40 -7.32
C ARG A 9 -16.81 7.39 -6.19
N HIS A 10 -17.70 7.03 -5.27
CA HIS A 10 -18.01 7.90 -4.12
C HIS A 10 -16.81 8.05 -3.18
N LEU A 11 -16.08 6.95 -2.92
CA LEU A 11 -14.87 6.99 -2.10
C LEU A 11 -13.78 7.86 -2.73
N LYS A 12 -13.59 7.79 -4.05
CA LYS A 12 -12.69 8.68 -4.80
C LYS A 12 -13.07 10.16 -4.66
N ALA A 13 -14.37 10.47 -4.70
CA ALA A 13 -14.84 11.84 -4.55
C ALA A 13 -14.60 12.41 -3.13
N ILE A 14 -14.53 11.56 -2.11
CA ILE A 14 -14.19 11.96 -0.74
C ILE A 14 -12.68 12.23 -0.60
N GLY A 15 -11.83 11.46 -1.28
CA GLY A 15 -10.38 11.63 -1.27
C GLY A 15 -9.70 10.99 -0.06
N GLN A 16 -8.53 11.51 0.35
CA GLN A 16 -7.70 10.99 1.46
C GLN A 16 -8.44 10.68 2.79
N PRO A 17 -9.49 11.42 3.21
CA PRO A 17 -10.20 11.09 4.44
C PRO A 17 -10.81 9.67 4.49
N VAL A 18 -10.90 8.95 3.37
CA VAL A 18 -11.37 7.56 3.36
C VAL A 18 -10.33 6.56 3.87
N LEU A 19 -9.04 6.91 3.89
CA LEU A 19 -7.94 5.96 4.13
C LEU A 19 -8.06 5.19 5.47
N PRO A 20 -8.39 5.82 6.62
CA PRO A 20 -8.56 5.09 7.87
C PRO A 20 -9.64 4.00 7.81
N PHE A 21 -10.67 4.18 6.99
CA PHE A 21 -11.76 3.22 6.81
C PHE A 21 -11.40 2.09 5.84
N LEU A 22 -10.46 2.33 4.93
CA LEU A 22 -9.99 1.36 3.95
C LEU A 22 -8.86 0.46 4.48
N LEU A 23 -8.04 0.97 5.41
CA LEU A 23 -6.91 0.22 6.00
C LEU A 23 -7.32 -1.14 6.60
N PRO A 24 -8.42 -1.28 7.37
CA PRO A 24 -8.87 -2.58 7.86
C PRO A 24 -9.28 -3.52 6.72
N ILE A 25 -9.85 -2.97 5.64
CA ILE A 25 -10.37 -3.73 4.49
C ILE A 25 -9.24 -4.28 3.62
N ALA A 26 -8.04 -3.69 3.69
CA ALA A 26 -6.85 -4.18 2.98
C ALA A 26 -6.47 -5.63 3.34
N LYS A 27 -6.94 -6.14 4.48
CA LYS A 27 -6.71 -7.53 4.94
C LYS A 27 -7.89 -8.47 4.65
N CYS A 28 -8.92 -8.02 3.94
CA CYS A 28 -10.09 -8.82 3.62
C CYS A 28 -9.72 -10.04 2.77
N GLU A 29 -10.32 -11.20 3.06
CA GLU A 29 -10.10 -12.45 2.31
C GLU A 29 -10.54 -12.33 0.85
N ALA A 30 -11.58 -11.52 0.57
CA ALA A 30 -12.13 -11.38 -0.77
C ALA A 30 -11.16 -10.62 -1.70
N ASP A 31 -10.52 -11.34 -2.62
CA ASP A 31 -9.56 -10.83 -3.60
C ASP A 31 -10.03 -9.59 -4.37
N LEU A 32 -11.28 -9.57 -4.83
CA LEU A 32 -11.85 -8.42 -5.55
C LEU A 32 -11.95 -7.18 -4.66
N THR A 33 -12.29 -7.36 -3.39
CA THR A 33 -12.38 -6.28 -2.41
C THR A 33 -10.98 -5.74 -2.10
N ARG A 34 -10.02 -6.63 -1.85
CA ARG A 34 -8.62 -6.25 -1.60
C ARG A 34 -8.02 -5.51 -2.79
N THR A 35 -8.24 -6.01 -4.01
CA THR A 35 -7.80 -5.33 -5.25
C THR A 35 -8.39 -3.92 -5.38
N ALA A 36 -9.67 -3.73 -5.09
CA ALA A 36 -10.30 -2.41 -5.12
C ALA A 36 -9.70 -1.45 -4.08
N VAL A 37 -9.42 -1.93 -2.88
CA VAL A 37 -8.74 -1.15 -1.83
C VAL A 37 -7.36 -0.71 -2.28
N PHE A 38 -6.52 -1.61 -2.80
CA PHE A 38 -5.18 -1.24 -3.26
C PHE A 38 -5.19 -0.33 -4.48
N ARG A 39 -6.19 -0.44 -5.36
CA ARG A 39 -6.41 0.56 -6.42
C ARG A 39 -6.71 1.95 -5.83
N LEU A 40 -7.56 2.03 -4.80
CA LEU A 40 -7.85 3.29 -4.12
C LEU A 40 -6.63 3.85 -3.38
N PHE A 41 -5.79 2.99 -2.77
CA PHE A 41 -4.51 3.41 -2.19
C PHE A 41 -3.57 3.98 -3.26
N HIS A 42 -3.52 3.38 -4.44
CA HIS A 42 -2.70 3.93 -5.52
C HIS A 42 -3.14 5.34 -5.92
N GLU A 43 -4.43 5.62 -5.96
CA GLU A 43 -4.97 6.92 -6.36
C GLU A 43 -4.96 7.97 -5.24
N LEU A 44 -5.21 7.55 -3.99
CA LEU A 44 -5.50 8.45 -2.86
C LEU A 44 -4.48 8.37 -1.73
N GLY A 45 -3.66 7.32 -1.69
CA GLY A 45 -2.78 7.01 -0.56
C GLY A 45 -1.75 8.09 -0.27
N ASP A 46 -1.45 8.21 1.01
CA ASP A 46 -0.36 8.99 1.60
C ASP A 46 0.53 8.05 2.45
N GLU A 47 1.42 8.61 3.28
CA GLU A 47 2.35 7.84 4.11
C GLU A 47 1.64 6.84 5.03
N THR A 48 0.37 7.05 5.39
CA THR A 48 -0.38 6.18 6.29
C THR A 48 -0.63 4.78 5.71
N VAL A 49 -0.55 4.62 4.38
CA VAL A 49 -0.79 3.32 3.71
C VAL A 49 0.48 2.52 3.44
N ILE A 50 1.67 3.06 3.77
CA ILE A 50 2.96 2.43 3.46
C ILE A 50 3.03 1.02 4.04
N GLU A 51 2.75 0.84 5.34
CA GLU A 51 2.82 -0.48 5.97
C GLU A 51 1.85 -1.50 5.36
N ALA A 52 0.65 -1.06 5.00
CA ALA A 52 -0.33 -1.93 4.33
C ALA A 52 0.17 -2.36 2.95
N CYS A 53 0.78 -1.45 2.19
CA CYS A 53 1.34 -1.74 0.87
C CYS A 53 2.57 -2.65 0.96
N ILE A 54 3.48 -2.44 1.90
CA ILE A 54 4.65 -3.33 2.10
C ILE A 54 4.17 -4.75 2.37
N ASN A 55 3.17 -4.94 3.23
CA ASN A 55 2.62 -6.26 3.52
C ASN A 55 1.98 -6.92 2.28
N ALA A 56 1.31 -6.13 1.43
CA ALA A 56 0.66 -6.60 0.22
C ALA A 56 1.62 -6.97 -0.94
N LEU A 57 2.92 -6.67 -0.85
CA LEU A 57 3.90 -7.10 -1.85
C LEU A 57 4.06 -8.63 -1.94
N VAL A 58 3.57 -9.41 -0.98
CA VAL A 58 3.60 -10.88 -1.05
C VAL A 58 2.22 -11.50 -1.25
N ASP A 59 1.20 -10.69 -1.49
CA ASP A 59 -0.20 -11.13 -1.68
C ASP A 59 -0.33 -12.23 -2.76
N SER A 60 -1.34 -13.09 -2.64
CA SER A 60 -1.63 -14.12 -3.64
C SER A 60 -2.07 -13.50 -4.98
N ASN A 61 -2.77 -12.37 -4.94
CA ASN A 61 -3.33 -11.72 -6.11
C ASN A 61 -2.33 -10.72 -6.74
N GLU A 62 -2.05 -10.88 -8.03
CA GLU A 62 -1.07 -10.04 -8.73
C GLU A 62 -1.44 -8.56 -8.82
N TYR A 63 -2.73 -8.24 -8.92
CA TYR A 63 -3.19 -6.86 -8.99
C TYR A 63 -2.99 -6.14 -7.67
N VAL A 64 -3.19 -6.84 -6.55
CA VAL A 64 -2.89 -6.33 -5.21
C VAL A 64 -1.41 -5.96 -5.10
N ARG A 65 -0.52 -6.86 -5.56
CA ARG A 65 0.93 -6.61 -5.54
C ARG A 65 1.36 -5.44 -6.43
N ASP A 66 0.80 -5.36 -7.64
CA ASP A 66 1.10 -4.29 -8.59
C ASP A 66 0.68 -2.92 -8.05
N TYR A 67 -0.57 -2.79 -7.59
CA TYR A 67 -1.04 -1.54 -6.98
C TYR A 67 -0.26 -1.19 -5.71
N ALA A 68 0.06 -2.17 -4.87
CA ALA A 68 0.87 -1.93 -3.67
C ALA A 68 2.24 -1.34 -4.02
N ASN A 69 2.98 -1.92 -4.97
CA ASN A 69 4.29 -1.39 -5.38
C ASN A 69 4.17 0.00 -6.00
N LYS A 70 3.22 0.22 -6.92
CA LYS A 70 3.00 1.53 -7.53
C LYS A 70 2.61 2.60 -6.50
N THR A 71 1.88 2.21 -5.45
CA THR A 71 1.54 3.12 -4.35
C THR A 71 2.79 3.50 -3.57
N LEU A 72 3.63 2.53 -3.22
CA LEU A 72 4.89 2.78 -2.52
C LEU A 72 5.78 3.73 -3.33
N GLU A 73 6.04 3.42 -4.61
CA GLU A 73 6.86 4.27 -5.48
C GLU A 73 6.32 5.70 -5.60
N ARG A 74 4.99 5.87 -5.70
CA ARG A 74 4.37 7.20 -5.77
C ARG A 74 4.47 7.97 -4.46
N VAL A 75 4.19 7.32 -3.34
CA VAL A 75 4.08 7.98 -2.03
C VAL A 75 5.45 8.29 -1.46
N THR A 76 6.42 7.39 -1.62
CA THR A 76 7.74 7.54 -1.02
C THR A 76 8.77 8.11 -1.99
N ASN A 77 8.47 8.13 -3.30
CA ASN A 77 9.41 8.47 -4.36
C ASN A 77 10.68 7.59 -4.37
N GLU A 78 10.56 6.36 -3.84
CA GLU A 78 11.62 5.34 -3.79
C GLU A 78 11.27 4.16 -4.68
N SER A 79 12.27 3.45 -5.24
CA SER A 79 12.04 2.21 -5.97
C SER A 79 13.17 1.21 -5.75
N PHE A 80 12.80 -0.06 -5.56
CA PHE A 80 13.74 -1.16 -5.33
C PHE A 80 13.72 -2.24 -6.42
N GLY A 81 13.16 -1.91 -7.59
CA GLY A 81 13.05 -2.82 -8.73
C GLY A 81 12.16 -4.04 -8.46
N TYR A 82 11.13 -3.86 -7.64
CA TYR A 82 10.20 -4.94 -7.30
C TYR A 82 9.39 -5.37 -8.53
N GLN A 83 9.21 -6.69 -8.71
CA GLN A 83 8.47 -7.27 -9.83
C GLN A 83 7.26 -8.05 -9.31
N PRO A 84 6.01 -7.59 -9.58
CA PRO A 84 4.79 -8.22 -9.07
C PRO A 84 4.58 -9.66 -9.55
N ASN A 85 5.06 -10.00 -10.74
CA ASN A 85 4.92 -11.33 -11.35
C ASN A 85 6.13 -12.25 -11.10
N ALA A 86 7.12 -11.81 -10.30
CA ALA A 86 8.28 -12.64 -9.97
C ALA A 86 7.91 -13.83 -9.07
N SER A 87 8.84 -14.79 -8.97
CA SER A 87 8.69 -15.94 -8.08
C SER A 87 8.48 -15.50 -6.62
N PRO A 88 7.78 -16.30 -5.79
CA PRO A 88 7.52 -15.96 -4.38
C PRO A 88 8.76 -15.50 -3.61
N ARG A 89 9.87 -16.24 -3.73
CA ARG A 89 11.15 -15.89 -3.11
C ARG A 89 11.70 -14.52 -3.53
N ARG A 90 11.55 -14.15 -4.80
CA ARG A 90 11.99 -12.83 -5.29
C ARG A 90 11.07 -11.72 -4.78
N ARG A 91 9.76 -11.97 -4.67
CA ARG A 91 8.80 -11.02 -4.09
C ARG A 91 9.07 -10.78 -2.61
N GLU A 92 9.36 -11.84 -1.85
CA GLU A 92 9.75 -11.76 -0.43
C GLU A 92 11.04 -10.93 -0.27
N ALA A 93 12.07 -11.19 -1.09
CA ALA A 93 13.30 -10.40 -1.06
C ALA A 93 13.06 -8.91 -1.39
N GLY A 94 12.17 -8.62 -2.35
CA GLY A 94 11.77 -7.24 -2.66
C GLY A 94 10.97 -6.58 -1.54
N GLN A 95 10.06 -7.32 -0.90
CA GLN A 95 9.33 -6.87 0.29
C GLN A 95 10.30 -6.57 1.45
N GLU A 96 11.32 -7.39 1.66
CA GLU A 96 12.29 -7.19 2.72
C GLU A 96 13.10 -5.90 2.52
N LYS A 97 13.45 -5.55 1.27
CA LYS A 97 14.09 -4.26 0.96
C LYS A 97 13.20 -3.08 1.37
N TRP A 98 11.93 -3.12 0.98
CA TRP A 98 10.93 -2.12 1.37
C TRP A 98 10.78 -2.02 2.89
N ARG A 99 10.72 -3.17 3.58
CA ARG A 99 10.62 -3.22 5.05
C ARG A 99 11.84 -2.61 5.72
N LYS A 100 13.04 -2.95 5.28
CA LYS A 100 14.29 -2.38 5.83
C LYS A 100 14.37 -0.88 5.65
N TRP A 101 13.99 -0.38 4.47
CA TRP A 101 13.90 1.05 4.22
C TRP A 101 12.90 1.72 5.17
N TRP A 102 11.70 1.17 5.31
CA TRP A 102 10.65 1.77 6.14
C TRP A 102 10.99 1.78 7.64
N GLU A 103 11.64 0.73 8.16
CA GLU A 103 12.10 0.73 9.55
C GLU A 103 13.16 1.81 9.80
N LYS A 104 14.04 2.08 8.82
CA LYS A 104 15.00 3.18 8.89
C LYS A 104 14.29 4.53 8.88
N GLU A 105 13.36 4.74 7.95
CA GLU A 105 12.60 5.98 7.81
C GLU A 105 11.80 6.31 9.08
N LYS A 106 11.10 5.31 9.64
CA LYS A 106 10.39 5.46 10.92
C LYS A 106 11.31 5.86 12.07
N ALA A 107 12.51 5.28 12.13
CA ALA A 107 13.48 5.62 13.17
C ALA A 107 13.95 7.07 13.04
N GLU A 108 14.19 7.55 11.82
CA GLU A 108 14.57 8.93 11.54
C GLU A 108 13.43 9.91 11.88
N LEU A 109 12.19 9.61 11.49
CA LEU A 109 11.01 10.40 11.84
C LEU A 109 10.82 10.51 13.37
N ALA A 110 10.94 9.39 14.08
CA ALA A 110 10.82 9.37 15.53
C ALA A 110 11.92 10.20 16.22
N GLU A 111 13.13 10.25 15.65
CA GLU A 111 14.20 11.07 16.20
C GLU A 111 13.96 12.57 15.96
N VAL A 112 13.49 12.95 14.76
CA VAL A 112 13.10 14.33 14.45
C VAL A 112 11.97 14.82 15.36
N GLU A 113 11.01 13.97 15.69
CA GLU A 113 9.90 14.30 16.59
C GLU A 113 10.38 14.56 18.02
N LYS A 114 11.30 13.75 18.53
CA LYS A 114 11.93 13.98 19.86
C LYS A 114 12.70 15.30 19.94
N LEU A 115 13.32 15.74 18.84
CA LEU A 115 14.06 17.01 18.79
C LEU A 115 13.14 18.25 18.74
N LYS A 116 11.86 18.06 18.41
CA LYS A 116 10.85 19.14 18.33
C LYS A 116 10.01 19.29 19.60
N GLY A 117 10.04 18.31 20.51
CA GLY A 117 9.37 18.32 21.81
C GLY A 117 10.25 18.83 22.93
#